data_AF-A0A9E7THW6-F1
#
_entry.id   AF-A0A9E7THW6-F1
#
_cell.length_a   1.000
_cell.length_b   1.000
_cell.length_c   1.000
_cell.angle_alpha   90.00
_cell.angle_beta   90.00
_cell.angle_gamma   90.00
#
_symmetry.space_group_name_H-M   'P 1'
#
loop_
_entity.id
_entity.type
_entity.pdbx_description
1 polymer ?
#
loop_
_entity_poly.entity_id
_entity_poly.type
_entity_poly.pdbx_seq_one_letter_code
_entity_poly.pdbx_strand_id
1 'polypeptide(L)'
;MQENKPLNHRTVSVKFKGWRNKAGLIKIFTPKAVRSGSATYYSQIFTQKEMEIRYGWVAGSLVANIHYIRSQKSVVRNKLLSNAGIEEPEELKDDYKPRICPRCSTIYSYGAIYCNSC
;
A
#
# COMPACT_ATOMS: atom_id res chain seq x y z
N MET A 1 5.00 35.27 -0.51
CA MET A 1 4.09 34.15 -0.19
C MET A 1 3.72 33.49 -1.51
N GLN A 2 4.19 32.28 -1.81
CA GLN A 2 3.80 31.61 -3.06
C GLN A 2 2.34 31.19 -2.94
N GLU A 3 1.49 31.72 -3.81
CA GLU A 3 0.09 31.30 -3.95
C GLU A 3 0.01 29.78 -4.06
N ASN A 4 -1.03 29.20 -3.44
CA ASN A 4 -1.28 27.77 -3.31
C ASN A 4 -1.71 27.15 -4.65
N LYS A 5 -0.92 27.35 -5.70
CA LYS A 5 -1.24 26.97 -7.07
C LYS A 5 -0.90 25.50 -7.27
N PRO A 6 -1.83 24.68 -7.77
CA PRO A 6 -1.58 23.26 -7.99
C PRO A 6 -0.43 23.06 -8.98
N LEU A 7 0.42 22.07 -8.72
CA LEU A 7 1.48 21.68 -9.63
C LEU A 7 0.90 21.25 -10.97
N ASN A 8 1.56 21.64 -12.06
CA ASN A 8 1.22 21.15 -13.39
C ASN A 8 1.39 19.61 -13.45
N HIS A 9 0.46 18.92 -14.12
CA HIS A 9 0.49 17.47 -14.35
C HIS A 9 1.82 16.97 -14.92
N ARG A 10 2.46 17.74 -15.81
CA ARG A 10 3.81 17.41 -16.33
C ARG A 10 4.85 17.38 -15.22
N THR A 11 4.85 18.39 -14.36
CA THR A 11 5.78 18.50 -13.23
C THR A 11 5.62 17.34 -12.26
N VAL A 12 4.38 16.94 -11.97
CA VAL A 12 4.09 15.74 -11.16
C VAL A 12 4.68 14.49 -11.82
N SER A 13 4.44 14.30 -13.11
CA SER A 13 4.94 13.13 -13.86
C SER A 13 6.48 13.03 -13.85
N VAL A 14 7.18 14.18 -14.01
CA VAL A 14 8.64 14.24 -13.95
C VAL A 14 9.16 13.87 -12.56
N LYS A 15 8.54 14.38 -11.49
CA LYS A 15 8.92 14.04 -10.11
C LYS A 15 8.78 12.54 -9.85
N PHE A 16 7.67 11.93 -10.28
CA PHE A 16 7.47 10.48 -10.17
C PHE A 16 8.53 9.67 -10.92
N LYS A 17 8.94 10.09 -12.13
CA LYS A 17 10.05 9.46 -12.86
C LYS A 17 11.37 9.57 -12.09
N GLY A 18 11.64 10.72 -11.48
CA GLY A 18 12.81 10.92 -10.61
C GLY A 18 12.81 9.98 -9.41
N TRP A 19 11.69 9.86 -8.70
CA TRP A 19 11.54 8.93 -7.58
C TRP A 19 11.69 7.47 -8.01
N ARG A 20 11.11 7.08 -9.15
CA ARG A 20 11.27 5.74 -9.72
C ARG A 20 12.74 5.36 -9.88
N ASN A 21 13.51 6.24 -10.50
CA ASN A 21 14.93 6.00 -10.76
C ASN A 21 15.73 5.93 -9.46
N LYS A 22 15.45 6.81 -8.49
CA LYS A 22 16.07 6.76 -7.16
C LYS A 22 15.76 5.48 -6.39
N ALA A 23 14.53 4.98 -6.52
CA ALA A 23 14.07 3.75 -5.87
C ALA A 23 14.50 2.47 -6.62
N GLY A 24 15.19 2.58 -7.77
CA GLY A 24 15.61 1.41 -8.56
C GLY A 24 14.43 0.60 -9.14
N LEU A 25 13.25 1.22 -9.30
CA LEU A 25 12.05 0.51 -9.75
C LEU A 25 12.07 0.30 -11.27
N ILE A 26 11.99 -0.97 -11.68
CA ILE A 26 11.90 -1.38 -13.10
C ILE A 26 10.50 -1.05 -13.66
N LYS A 27 9.45 -1.20 -12.84
CA LYS A 27 8.07 -0.98 -13.25
C LYS A 27 7.74 0.50 -13.45
N ILE A 28 6.78 0.77 -14.33
CA ILE A 28 6.26 2.12 -14.57
C ILE A 28 5.65 2.67 -13.28
N PHE A 29 6.19 3.79 -12.80
CA PHE A 29 5.76 4.46 -11.57
C PHE A 29 5.09 5.78 -11.93
N THR A 30 3.77 5.72 -12.11
CA THR A 30 2.91 6.87 -12.43
C THR A 30 1.91 7.10 -11.31
N PRO A 31 1.31 8.31 -11.19
CA PRO A 31 0.26 8.57 -10.20
C PRO A 31 -0.89 7.56 -10.27
N LYS A 32 -1.30 7.17 -11.48
CA LYS A 32 -2.31 6.12 -11.70
C LYS A 32 -1.86 4.77 -11.15
N ALA A 33 -0.63 4.36 -11.42
CA ALA A 33 -0.08 3.11 -10.93
C ALA A 33 -0.01 3.07 -9.39
N VAL A 34 0.39 4.18 -8.75
CA VAL A 34 0.40 4.30 -7.29
C VAL A 34 -1.01 4.20 -6.72
N ARG A 35 -1.98 4.91 -7.31
CA ARG A 35 -3.38 4.83 -6.89
C ARG A 35 -3.96 3.43 -7.03
N SER A 36 -3.69 2.74 -8.13
CA SER A 36 -4.14 1.36 -8.34
C SER A 36 -3.46 0.38 -7.38
N GLY A 37 -2.15 0.54 -7.14
CA GLY A 37 -1.41 -0.27 -6.18
C GLY A 37 -1.91 -0.08 -4.75
N SER A 38 -2.15 1.18 -4.34
CA SER A 38 -2.72 1.47 -3.03
C SER A 38 -4.14 0.90 -2.89
N ALA A 39 -4.96 0.96 -3.95
CA ALA A 39 -6.31 0.38 -3.92
C ALA A 39 -6.26 -1.14 -3.71
N THR A 40 -5.35 -1.84 -4.37
CA THR A 40 -5.15 -3.29 -4.17
C THR A 40 -4.60 -3.65 -2.79
N TYR A 41 -3.77 -2.80 -2.18
CA TYR A 41 -3.31 -3.02 -0.81
C TYR A 41 -4.46 -2.86 0.20
N TYR A 42 -5.19 -1.76 0.09
CA TYR A 42 -6.26 -1.43 1.03
C TYR A 42 -7.52 -2.26 0.88
N SER A 43 -7.74 -2.91 -0.25
CA SER A 43 -8.88 -3.79 -0.47
C SER A 43 -8.84 -5.09 0.35
N GLN A 44 -7.71 -5.40 0.98
CA GLN A 44 -7.58 -6.47 1.98
C GLN A 44 -8.09 -6.05 3.36
N ILE A 45 -8.12 -4.74 3.63
CA ILE A 45 -8.39 -4.16 4.96
C ILE A 45 -9.78 -3.53 5.00
N PHE A 46 -10.14 -2.77 3.95
CA PHE A 46 -11.37 -1.99 3.89
C PHE A 46 -12.49 -2.70 3.12
N THR A 47 -13.72 -2.44 3.56
CA THR A 47 -14.94 -2.78 2.81
C THR A 47 -15.04 -1.95 1.53
N GLN A 48 -15.88 -2.39 0.59
CA GLN A 48 -16.12 -1.66 -0.65
C GLN A 48 -16.57 -0.21 -0.41
N LYS A 49 -17.47 0.02 0.56
CA LYS A 49 -18.02 1.34 0.85
C LYS A 49 -16.96 2.30 1.42
N GLU A 50 -16.07 1.78 2.28
CA GLU A 50 -14.93 2.54 2.80
C GLU A 50 -13.91 2.86 1.72
N MET A 51 -13.67 1.92 0.79
CA MET A 51 -12.83 2.16 -0.39
C MET A 51 -13.41 3.27 -1.27
N GLU A 52 -14.72 3.25 -1.52
CA GLU A 52 -15.40 4.28 -2.30
C GLU A 52 -15.21 5.67 -1.69
N ILE A 53 -15.38 5.80 -0.37
CA ILE A 53 -15.14 7.06 0.36
C ILE A 53 -13.67 7.48 0.27
N ARG A 54 -12.74 6.57 0.59
CA ARG A 54 -11.29 6.86 0.62
C ARG A 54 -10.76 7.34 -0.72
N TYR A 55 -11.22 6.72 -1.81
CA TYR A 55 -10.76 7.04 -3.16
C TYR A 55 -11.63 8.09 -3.85
N GLY A 56 -12.78 8.47 -3.28
CA GLY A 56 -13.75 9.35 -3.94
C GLY A 56 -14.35 8.70 -5.19
N TRP A 57 -14.60 7.39 -5.15
CA TRP A 57 -15.33 6.70 -6.20
C TRP A 57 -16.83 6.87 -6.01
N VAL A 58 -17.57 6.80 -7.12
CA VAL A 58 -19.04 6.76 -7.09
C VAL A 58 -19.48 5.50 -6.35
N ALA A 59 -20.50 5.62 -5.50
CA ALA A 59 -21.06 4.50 -4.77
C ALA A 59 -21.55 3.41 -5.73
N GLY A 60 -21.16 2.15 -5.49
CA GLY A 60 -21.48 1.03 -6.37
C GLY A 60 -20.68 1.02 -7.69
N SER A 61 -19.59 1.78 -7.78
CA SER A 61 -18.79 1.82 -9.02
C SER A 61 -18.19 0.45 -9.36
N LEU A 62 -18.17 0.14 -10.65
CA LEU A 62 -17.47 -1.04 -11.19
C LEU A 62 -15.98 -1.07 -10.80
N VAL A 63 -15.36 0.11 -10.64
CA VAL A 63 -13.95 0.23 -10.24
C VAL A 63 -13.74 -0.26 -8.81
N ALA A 64 -14.65 0.09 -7.88
CA ALA A 64 -14.62 -0.42 -6.52
C ALA A 64 -14.78 -1.94 -6.48
N ASN A 65 -15.75 -2.45 -7.25
CA ASN A 65 -15.98 -3.89 -7.39
C ASN A 65 -14.76 -4.63 -7.95
N ILE A 66 -14.15 -4.15 -9.04
CA ILE A 66 -13.00 -4.82 -9.67
C ILE A 66 -11.83 -4.90 -8.70
N HIS A 67 -11.51 -3.81 -7.99
CA HIS A 67 -10.40 -3.80 -7.03
C HIS A 67 -10.70 -4.67 -5.81
N TYR A 68 -11.91 -4.60 -5.25
CA TYR A 68 -12.35 -5.36 -4.09
C TYR A 68 -12.43 -6.88 -4.36
N ILE A 69 -13.13 -7.29 -5.42
CA ILE A 69 -13.36 -8.71 -5.77
C ILE A 69 -12.03 -9.41 -6.09
N ARG A 70 -11.12 -8.73 -6.81
CA ARG A 70 -9.86 -9.35 -7.26
C ARG A 70 -8.90 -9.64 -6.11
N SER A 71 -8.83 -8.78 -5.11
CA SER A 71 -8.07 -9.02 -3.88
C SER A 71 -8.73 -10.01 -2.93
N GLN A 72 -10.07 -10.09 -2.95
CA GLN A 72 -10.78 -11.01 -2.07
C GLN A 72 -10.83 -12.44 -2.58
N LYS A 73 -10.52 -12.72 -3.84
CA LYS A 73 -10.63 -14.09 -4.36
C LYS A 73 -9.72 -15.08 -3.63
N SER A 74 -8.49 -14.69 -3.28
CA SER A 74 -7.59 -15.50 -2.45
C SER A 74 -8.00 -15.47 -0.97
N VAL A 75 -8.38 -14.30 -0.44
CA VAL A 75 -8.79 -14.15 0.97
C VAL A 75 -10.04 -14.97 1.29
N VAL A 76 -11.05 -14.94 0.40
CA VAL A 76 -12.29 -15.72 0.52
C VAL A 76 -12.01 -17.21 0.38
N ARG A 77 -11.13 -17.59 -0.56
CA ARG A 77 -10.68 -18.99 -0.70
C ARG A 77 -10.02 -19.47 0.58
N ASN A 78 -9.07 -18.72 1.13
CA ASN A 78 -8.36 -19.06 2.36
C ASN A 78 -9.35 -19.13 3.54
N LYS A 79 -10.28 -18.17 3.67
CA LYS A 79 -11.35 -18.23 4.68
C LYS A 79 -12.24 -19.47 4.53
N LEU A 80 -12.58 -19.87 3.30
CA LEU A 80 -13.32 -21.11 3.04
C LEU A 80 -12.52 -22.34 3.45
N LEU A 81 -11.24 -22.39 3.10
CA LEU A 81 -10.33 -23.51 3.43
C LEU A 81 -10.11 -23.62 4.95
N SER A 82 -9.94 -22.50 5.65
CA SER A 82 -9.85 -22.46 7.11
C SER A 82 -11.16 -22.88 7.78
N ASN A 83 -12.32 -22.40 7.30
CA ASN A 83 -13.62 -22.87 7.81
C ASN A 83 -13.86 -24.37 7.56
N ALA A 84 -13.31 -24.91 6.47
CA ALA A 84 -13.36 -26.32 6.16
C ALA A 84 -12.32 -27.16 6.93
N GLY A 85 -11.46 -26.53 7.74
CA GLY A 85 -10.42 -27.20 8.54
C GLY A 85 -9.20 -27.67 7.73
N ILE A 86 -8.97 -27.12 6.53
CA ILE A 86 -7.95 -27.58 5.58
C ILE A 86 -6.63 -26.78 5.72
N GLU A 87 -6.68 -25.49 6.08
CA GLU A 87 -5.49 -24.61 6.20
C GLU A 87 -5.61 -23.59 7.35
N GLU A 88 -4.48 -23.31 8.02
CA GLU A 88 -4.38 -22.23 9.01
C GLU A 88 -4.38 -20.84 8.33
N PRO A 89 -4.99 -19.82 8.95
CA PRO A 89 -5.05 -18.48 8.36
C PRO A 89 -3.65 -17.87 8.23
N GLU A 90 -3.28 -17.48 7.00
CA GLU A 90 -2.10 -16.63 6.78
C GLU A 90 -2.33 -15.26 7.41
N GLU A 91 -1.71 -15.01 8.56
CA GLU A 91 -1.59 -13.65 9.09
C GLU A 91 -0.77 -12.81 8.12
N LEU A 92 -1.30 -11.63 7.74
CA LEU A 92 -0.54 -10.60 7.06
C LEU A 92 0.62 -10.18 7.99
N LYS A 93 1.79 -10.77 7.79
CA LYS A 93 3.00 -10.37 8.49
C LYS A 93 3.37 -8.99 7.97
N ASP A 94 3.05 -7.96 8.73
CA ASP A 94 3.65 -6.65 8.56
C ASP A 94 5.15 -6.79 8.88
N ASP A 95 5.96 -7.00 7.84
CA ASP A 95 7.42 -7.13 7.96
C ASP A 95 8.09 -5.79 8.33
N TYR A 96 7.34 -4.68 8.36
CA TYR A 96 7.80 -3.34 8.74
C TYR A 96 7.86 -3.10 10.25
N LYS A 97 8.20 -4.13 11.04
CA LYS A 97 8.40 -3.95 12.48
C LYS A 97 9.70 -3.20 12.73
N PRO A 98 9.71 -2.21 13.66
CA PRO A 98 10.94 -1.53 14.02
C PRO A 98 11.91 -2.52 14.66
N ARG A 99 13.21 -2.33 14.40
CA ARG A 99 14.26 -3.21 14.90
C ARG A 99 14.76 -2.70 16.25
N ILE A 100 15.19 -3.62 17.10
CA ILE A 100 15.81 -3.31 18.39
C ILE A 100 17.31 -3.30 18.21
N CYS A 101 18.00 -2.24 18.66
CA CYS A 101 19.45 -2.20 18.62
C CYS A 101 20.03 -3.22 19.62
N PRO A 102 20.95 -4.12 19.20
CA PRO A 102 21.56 -5.08 20.12
C PRO A 102 22.51 -4.41 21.14
N ARG A 103 22.89 -3.14 20.93
CA ARG A 103 23.88 -2.43 21.75
C ARG A 103 23.25 -1.53 22.82
N CYS A 104 22.22 -0.77 22.46
CA CYS A 104 21.59 0.23 23.35
C CYS A 104 20.09 -0.01 23.57
N SER A 105 19.54 -1.10 23.01
CA SER A 105 18.12 -1.48 23.11
C SER A 105 17.13 -0.43 22.57
N THR A 106 17.61 0.62 21.91
CA THR A 106 16.76 1.64 21.29
C THR A 106 16.05 1.07 20.07
N ILE A 107 14.76 1.41 19.94
CA ILE A 107 13.91 1.02 18.82
C ILE A 107 14.21 1.95 17.64
N TYR A 108 14.62 1.39 16.50
CA TYR A 108 14.91 2.17 15.29
C TYR A 108 14.07 1.73 14.09
N SER A 109 13.88 2.67 13.15
CA SER A 109 13.07 2.45 11.94
C SER A 109 13.61 1.27 11.12
N TYR A 110 12.71 0.47 10.54
CA TYR A 110 13.04 -0.73 9.75
C TYR A 110 14.09 -0.48 8.66
N GLY A 111 14.14 0.74 8.09
CA GLY A 111 15.06 1.11 7.03
C GLY A 111 16.41 1.71 7.49
N ALA A 112 16.68 1.84 8.80
CA ALA A 112 17.95 2.41 9.25
C ALA A 112 19.05 1.33 9.28
N ILE A 113 20.20 1.65 8.67
CA ILE A 113 21.38 0.78 8.65
C ILE A 113 22.12 0.84 9.99
N TYR A 114 22.07 2.00 10.65
CA TYR A 114 22.73 2.28 11.92
C TYR A 114 21.72 2.73 12.97
N CYS A 115 22.07 2.57 14.24
CA CYS A 115 21.25 3.10 15.32
C CYS A 115 21.36 4.64 15.33
N ASN A 116 20.26 5.33 15.61
CA ASN A 116 20.29 6.80 15.76
C ASN A 116 20.95 7.25 17.08
N SER A 117 21.22 6.34 18.01
CA SER A 117 21.72 6.67 19.35
C SER A 117 23.15 6.20 19.64
N CYS A 118 23.73 5.29 18.85
CA CYS A 118 25.06 4.73 19.12
C CYS A 118 25.93 4.54 17.88
#